data_AF-A0A0N5D8Q2-F1
#
_entry.id   AF-A0A0N5D8Q2-F1
#
_cell.length_a   1.000
_cell.length_b   1.000
_cell.length_c   1.000
_cell.angle_alpha   90.00
_cell.angle_beta   90.00
_cell.angle_gamma   90.00
#
_symmetry.space_group_name_H-M   'P 1'
#
loop_
_entity.id
_entity.type
_entity.pdbx_description
1 polymer ?
#
loop_
_entity_poly.entity_id
_entity_poly.type
_entity_poly.pdbx_seq_one_letter_code
_entity_poly.pdbx_strand_id
1 'polypeptide(L)'
;MCRPHFCVRYRNYCTAMSSSAFAWFLAFSAAIPLYLYSELVELQMASAIRRTRFVCIAKWPSLSSARWYIIFSSILIFVLPLSLMIYFNYHILKKLREALLCSKRMKRASQTRVPYHRVTRLVLWVVIFHAVCW
;
A
#
# COMPACT_ATOMS: atom_id res chain seq x y z
N MET A 1 -20.60 1.37 0.27
CA MET A 1 -21.52 0.58 -0.60
C MET A 1 -22.06 -0.69 0.06
N CYS A 2 -21.24 -1.54 0.69
CA CYS A 2 -21.75 -2.79 1.29
C CYS A 2 -22.63 -2.61 2.53
N ARG A 3 -22.42 -1.55 3.31
CA ARG A 3 -23.27 -1.16 4.45
C ARG A 3 -23.61 0.35 4.39
N PRO A 4 -24.82 0.74 3.96
CA PRO A 4 -25.21 2.15 3.82
C PRO A 4 -25.19 2.91 5.16
N HIS A 5 -25.50 2.24 6.27
CA HIS A 5 -25.46 2.81 7.62
C HIS A 5 -24.04 3.25 8.05
N PHE A 6 -23.02 2.50 7.63
CA PHE A 6 -21.62 2.86 7.89
C PHE A 6 -21.12 3.96 6.96
N CYS A 7 -21.62 4.05 5.72
CA CYS A 7 -21.22 5.11 4.79
C CYS A 7 -21.58 6.51 5.32
N VAL A 8 -22.71 6.68 6.00
CA VAL A 8 -23.08 7.99 6.58
C VAL A 8 -22.19 8.32 7.79
N ARG A 9 -21.78 7.32 8.57
CA ARG A 9 -20.95 7.48 9.77
C ARG A 9 -19.46 7.71 9.46
N TYR A 10 -18.93 7.06 8.42
CA TYR A 10 -17.50 7.08 8.08
C TYR A 10 -17.14 8.05 6.94
N ARG A 11 -18.12 8.64 6.24
CA ARG A 11 -17.87 9.69 5.24
C ARG A 11 -17.71 11.05 5.93
N ASN A 12 -16.81 11.12 6.90
CA ASN A 12 -16.45 12.33 7.60
C ASN A 12 -15.02 12.72 7.26
N TYR A 13 -14.80 14.02 7.03
CA TYR A 13 -13.47 14.57 6.76
C TYR A 13 -12.46 14.21 7.85
N CYS A 14 -12.90 14.19 9.12
CA CYS A 14 -12.07 13.79 10.25
C CYS A 14 -11.53 12.36 10.10
N THR A 15 -12.35 11.41 9.65
CA THR A 15 -11.90 10.02 9.46
C THR A 15 -10.86 9.92 8.36
N ALA A 16 -11.05 10.65 7.25
CA ALA A 16 -10.07 10.72 6.18
C ALA A 16 -8.74 11.32 6.68
N MET A 17 -8.80 12.44 7.41
CA MET A 17 -7.62 13.08 7.99
C MET A 17 -6.90 12.19 9.00
N SER A 18 -7.63 11.56 9.93
CA SER A 18 -7.04 10.64 10.90
C SER A 18 -6.39 9.43 10.23
N SER A 19 -7.02 8.87 9.19
CA SER A 19 -6.44 7.75 8.44
C SER A 19 -5.17 8.15 7.66
N SER A 20 -5.16 9.36 7.09
CA SER A 20 -3.99 9.91 6.41
C SER A 20 -2.85 10.17 7.39
N ALA A 21 -3.14 10.82 8.52
CA ALA A 21 -2.16 11.05 9.57
C ALA A 21 -1.58 9.73 10.10
N PHE A 22 -2.43 8.74 10.35
CA PHE A 22 -1.99 7.41 10.78
C PHE A 22 -1.08 6.74 9.74
N ALA A 23 -1.42 6.83 8.45
CA ALA A 23 -0.57 6.31 7.38
C ALA A 23 0.81 7.00 7.35
N TRP A 24 0.86 8.33 7.53
CA TRP A 24 2.11 9.08 7.63
C TRP A 24 2.94 8.69 8.84
N PHE A 25 2.32 8.56 10.02
CA PHE A 25 3.00 8.10 11.23
C PHE A 25 3.58 6.71 11.05
N LEU A 26 2.82 5.80 10.43
CA LEU A 26 3.25 4.43 10.20
C LEU A 26 4.41 4.37 9.18
N ALA A 27 4.35 5.18 8.12
CA ALA A 27 5.42 5.31 7.15
C ALA A 27 6.71 5.86 7.78
N PHE A 28 6.59 6.93 8.58
CA PHE A 28 7.73 7.49 9.30
C PHE A 28 8.34 6.46 10.26
N SER A 29 7.50 5.79 11.04
CA SER A 29 7.93 4.76 12.00
C SER A 29 8.65 3.60 11.32
N ALA A 30 8.17 3.16 10.16
CA ALA A 30 8.81 2.09 9.38
C ALA A 30 10.16 2.53 8.78
N ALA A 31 10.34 3.83 8.51
CA ALA A 31 11.58 4.39 7.96
C ALA A 31 12.67 4.65 9.02
N ILE A 32 12.31 4.89 10.29
CA ILE A 32 13.26 5.19 11.38
C ILE A 32 14.39 4.16 11.50
N PRO A 33 14.13 2.83 11.54
CA PRO A 33 15.22 1.85 11.69
C PRO A 33 16.19 1.91 10.51
N LEU A 34 15.69 2.15 9.30
CA LEU A 34 16.53 2.24 8.11
C LEU A 34 17.51 3.41 8.19
N TYR A 35 17.04 4.55 8.72
CA TYR A 35 17.86 5.75 8.92
C TYR A 35 18.89 5.55 10.04
N LEU A 36 18.49 4.95 11.17
CA LEU A 36 19.39 4.73 12.31
C LEU A 36 20.52 3.76 11.99
N TYR A 37 20.26 2.76 11.14
CA TYR A 37 21.25 1.74 10.79
C TYR A 37 21.97 2.02 9.46
N SER A 38 21.66 3.10 8.74
CA SER A 38 22.40 3.46 7.52
C SER A 38 23.75 4.11 7.87
N GLU A 39 24.85 3.48 7.45
CA GLU A 39 26.20 4.03 7.59
C GLU A 39 26.87 4.20 6.21
N LEU A 40 27.71 5.22 6.08
CA LEU A 40 28.61 5.43 4.94
C LEU A 40 29.90 4.66 5.18
N VAL A 41 30.15 3.63 4.39
CA VAL A 41 31.36 2.81 4.46
C VAL A 41 32.32 3.22 3.35
N GLU A 42 33.58 3.47 3.69
CA GLU A 42 34.64 3.77 2.73
C GLU A 42 35.25 2.45 2.21
N LEU A 43 35.04 2.15 0.93
CA LEU A 43 35.67 1.00 0.27
C LEU A 43 37.01 1.45 -0.32
N GLN A 44 38.11 1.02 0.30
CA GLN A 44 39.44 1.06 -0.32
C GLN A 44 39.54 -0.08 -1.34
N MET A 45 39.35 0.23 -2.61
CA MET A 45 39.64 -0.70 -3.71
C MET A 45 41.17 -0.83 -3.86
N ALA A 46 41.68 -2.06 -3.77
CA ALA A 46 43.10 -2.39 -3.93
C ALA A 46 43.63 -2.25 -5.38
N SER A 47 42.77 -1.91 -6.35
CA SER A 47 43.18 -1.65 -7.73
C SER A 47 43.94 -0.33 -7.84
N ALA A 48 45.03 -0.30 -8.62
CA ALA A 48 46.07 0.72 -8.78
C ALA A 48 45.66 2.20 -9.00
N ILE A 49 44.37 2.53 -8.96
CA ILE A 49 43.83 3.89 -8.99
C ILE A 49 43.18 4.14 -7.63
N ARG A 50 43.87 4.89 -6.78
CA ARG A 50 43.47 5.29 -5.42
C ARG A 50 42.21 6.18 -5.44
N ARG A 51 41.05 5.60 -5.78
CA ARG A 51 39.73 6.24 -5.70
C ARG A 51 38.97 5.61 -4.54
N THR A 52 38.83 6.39 -3.46
CA THR A 52 37.95 6.04 -2.35
C THR A 52 36.50 6.16 -2.84
N ARG A 53 35.71 5.10 -2.70
CA ARG A 53 34.27 5.13 -2.97
C ARG A 53 33.53 4.99 -1.65
N PHE A 54 32.68 5.96 -1.34
CA PHE A 54 31.72 5.86 -0.25
C PHE A 54 30.51 5.07 -0.75
N VAL A 55 30.09 4.06 0.02
CA VAL A 55 28.85 3.32 -0.21
C VAL A 55 27.96 3.46 1.01
N CYS A 56 26.66 3.65 0.79
CA CYS A 56 25.68 3.64 1.86
C CYS A 56 25.20 2.20 2.06
N ILE A 57 25.52 1.61 3.21
CA ILE A 57 25.11 0.24 3.57
C ILE A 57 24.42 0.29 4.92
N ALA A 58 23.26 -0.36 5.03
CA ALA A 58 22.59 -0.52 6.31
C ALA A 58 23.33 -1.57 7.16
N LYS A 59 23.97 -1.11 8.23
CA LYS A 59 24.70 -1.94 9.20
C LYS A 59 23.78 -2.34 10.33
N TRP A 60 23.11 -3.45 10.13
CA TRP A 60 22.22 -4.04 11.15
C TRP A 60 23.04 -4.67 12.29
N PRO A 61 22.56 -4.57 13.55
CA PRO A 61 23.26 -5.12 14.71
C PRO A 61 23.35 -6.66 14.69
N SER A 62 22.42 -7.32 13.99
CA SER A 62 22.47 -8.76 13.74
C SER A 62 21.77 -9.10 12.41
N LEU A 63 22.15 -10.22 11.80
CA LEU A 63 21.47 -10.74 10.60
C LEU A 63 19.99 -11.05 10.87
N SER A 64 19.67 -11.50 12.08
CA SER A 64 18.29 -11.75 12.53
C SER A 64 17.47 -10.47 12.57
N SER A 65 18.03 -9.37 13.09
CA SER A 65 17.38 -8.06 13.12
C SER A 65 17.10 -7.54 11.71
N ALA A 66 18.06 -7.69 10.79
CA ALA A 66 17.89 -7.32 9.38
C ALA A 66 16.74 -8.09 8.71
N ARG A 67 16.71 -9.42 8.90
CA ARG A 67 15.66 -10.29 8.36
C ARG A 67 14.29 -9.94 8.93
N TRP A 68 14.20 -9.77 10.25
CA TRP A 68 12.95 -9.36 10.90
C TRP A 68 12.44 -8.03 10.38
N TYR A 69 13.33 -7.04 10.22
CA TYR A 69 12.95 -5.74 9.65
C TYR A 69 12.41 -5.86 8.22
N ILE A 70 13.10 -6.63 7.35
CA ILE A 70 12.68 -6.83 5.95
C ILE A 70 11.33 -7.54 5.88
N ILE A 71 11.13 -8.60 6.67
CA ILE A 71 9.88 -9.37 6.70
C ILE A 71 8.74 -8.50 7.24
N PHE A 72 8.96 -7.81 8.36
CA PHE A 72 7.94 -6.97 8.96
C PHE A 72 7.55 -5.81 8.04
N SER A 73 8.54 -5.12 7.47
CA SER A 73 8.32 -4.00 6.56
C SER A 73 7.61 -4.44 5.28
N SER A 74 7.98 -5.59 4.70
CA SER A 74 7.29 -6.12 3.51
C SER A 74 5.84 -6.51 3.82
N ILE A 75 5.56 -7.13 4.97
CA ILE A 75 4.17 -7.43 5.36
C ILE A 75 3.36 -6.15 5.52
N LEU A 76 3.92 -5.15 6.20
CA LEU A 76 3.21 -3.95 6.60
C LEU A 76 3.01 -2.97 5.44
N ILE A 77 4.00 -2.81 4.56
CA ILE A 77 3.96 -1.88 3.42
C ILE A 77 3.29 -2.52 2.20
N PHE A 78 3.40 -3.83 2.02
CA PHE A 78 2.97 -4.50 0.80
C PHE A 78 1.83 -5.51 1.02
N VAL A 79 2.06 -6.56 1.82
CA VAL A 79 1.10 -7.68 1.94
C VAL A 79 -0.22 -7.25 2.56
N LEU A 80 -0.18 -6.47 3.63
CA LEU A 80 -1.37 -6.04 4.37
C LEU A 80 -2.22 -5.05 3.56
N PRO A 81 -1.66 -4.00 2.92
CA PRO A 81 -2.42 -3.15 2.00
C PRO A 81 -3.00 -3.92 0.82
N LEU A 82 -2.22 -4.82 0.20
CA LEU A 82 -2.66 -5.61 -0.95
C LEU A 82 -3.83 -6.54 -0.60
N SER A 83 -3.72 -7.27 0.52
CA SER A 83 -4.77 -8.20 0.98
C SER A 83 -6.07 -7.46 1.32
N LEU A 84 -5.98 -6.32 2.03
CA LEU A 84 -7.15 -5.46 2.30
C LEU A 84 -7.78 -4.94 1.00
N MET A 85 -6.97 -4.49 0.05
CA MET A 85 -7.47 -4.01 -1.24
C MET A 85 -8.16 -5.11 -2.02
N ILE A 86 -7.59 -6.31 -2.12
CA ILE A 86 -8.22 -7.47 -2.79
C ILE A 86 -9.54 -7.83 -2.09
N TYR A 87 -9.53 -7.92 -0.76
CA TYR A 87 -10.70 -8.26 0.04
C TYR A 87 -11.86 -7.26 -0.19
N PHE A 88 -11.59 -5.96 -0.10
CA PHE A 88 -12.61 -4.93 -0.31
C PHE A 88 -13.12 -4.92 -1.75
N ASN A 89 -12.23 -5.02 -2.75
CA ASN A 89 -12.63 -5.04 -4.15
C ASN A 89 -13.47 -6.29 -4.48
N TYR A 90 -13.07 -7.47 -3.99
CA TYR A 90 -13.84 -8.71 -4.15
C TYR A 90 -15.26 -8.56 -3.58
N HIS A 91 -15.38 -8.05 -2.36
CA HIS A 91 -16.69 -7.90 -1.71
C HIS A 91 -17.57 -6.84 -2.40
N ILE A 92 -16.98 -5.77 -2.93
CA ILE A 92 -17.70 -4.76 -3.73
C ILE A 92 -18.20 -5.38 -5.03
N LEU A 93 -17.34 -6.11 -5.75
CA LEU A 93 -17.70 -6.78 -7.00
C LEU A 93 -18.78 -7.83 -6.80
N LYS A 94 -18.70 -8.65 -5.74
CA LYS A 94 -19.72 -9.65 -5.39
C LYS A 94 -21.09 -9.00 -5.18
N LYS A 95 -21.16 -7.95 -4.34
CA LYS A 95 -22.40 -7.20 -4.11
C LYS A 95 -22.92 -6.51 -5.37
N LEU A 96 -22.03 -5.98 -6.21
CA LEU A 96 -22.42 -5.35 -7.47
C LEU A 96 -23.02 -6.37 -8.43
N ARG A 97 -22.45 -7.59 -8.49
CA ARG A 97 -22.94 -8.71 -9.29
C ARG A 97 -24.30 -9.21 -8.82
N GLU A 98 -24.48 -9.37 -7.51
CA GLU A 98 -25.78 -9.72 -6.90
C GLU A 98 -26.86 -8.66 -7.21
N ALA A 99 -26.51 -7.37 -7.08
CA ALA A 99 -27.41 -6.26 -7.40
C ALA A 99 -27.79 -6.20 -8.90
N LEU A 100 -26.86 -6.56 -9.80
CA LEU A 100 -27.11 -6.65 -11.24
C LEU A 100 -28.03 -7.82 -11.61
N LEU A 101 -27.87 -8.97 -10.95
CA LEU A 101 -28.69 -10.16 -11.19
C LEU A 101 -30.14 -9.98 -10.68
N CYS A 102 -30.33 -9.29 -9.55
CA CYS A 102 -31.66 -9.14 -8.93
C CYS A 102 -32.53 -8.00 -9.47
N SER A 103 -32.06 -7.13 -10.38
CA SER A 103 -32.83 -5.93 -10.77
C SER A 103 -32.82 -5.62 -12.28
N LYS A 104 -33.94 -5.94 -12.97
CA LYS A 104 -34.22 -5.43 -14.33
C LYS A 104 -34.22 -3.89 -14.40
N ARG A 105 -34.50 -3.19 -13.29
CA ARG A 105 -34.52 -1.72 -13.16
C ARG A 105 -33.10 -1.12 -13.07
N MET A 106 -32.11 -1.83 -12.53
CA MET A 106 -30.71 -1.38 -12.49
C MET A 106 -30.00 -1.38 -13.86
N LYS A 107 -30.49 -2.15 -14.83
CA LYS A 107 -29.98 -2.15 -16.21
C LYS A 107 -30.12 -0.76 -16.87
N ARG A 108 -31.14 0.02 -16.47
CA ARG A 108 -31.40 1.40 -16.95
C ARG A 108 -30.56 2.47 -16.23
N ALA A 109 -30.17 2.23 -14.98
CA ALA A 109 -29.34 3.15 -14.18
C ALA A 109 -27.82 2.90 -14.35
N SER A 110 -27.41 2.05 -15.30
CA SER A 110 -25.98 1.77 -15.54
C SER A 110 -25.22 3.01 -16.03
N GLN A 111 -25.91 3.94 -16.70
CA GLN A 111 -25.32 5.17 -17.22
C GLN A 111 -24.78 6.11 -16.11
N THR A 112 -25.36 6.11 -14.91
CA THR A 112 -24.88 6.95 -13.79
C THR A 112 -23.71 6.32 -13.00
N ARG A 113 -23.35 5.05 -13.27
CA ARG A 113 -22.27 4.32 -12.57
C ARG A 113 -20.95 4.22 -13.36
N VAL A 114 -20.91 4.70 -14.60
CA VAL A 114 -19.71 4.71 -15.46
C VAL A 114 -18.48 5.40 -14.80
N PRO A 115 -18.63 6.51 -14.04
CA PRO A 115 -17.49 7.12 -13.35
C PRO A 115 -16.91 6.21 -12.25
N TYR A 116 -17.76 5.46 -11.54
CA TYR A 116 -17.36 4.62 -10.41
C TYR A 116 -16.60 3.38 -10.85
N HIS A 117 -17.01 2.73 -11.95
CA HIS A 117 -16.24 1.64 -12.55
C HIS A 117 -14.84 2.11 -12.99
N ARG A 118 -14.69 3.36 -13.43
CA ARG A 118 -13.38 3.94 -13.77
C ARG A 118 -12.51 4.12 -12.54
N VAL A 119 -13.04 4.65 -11.43
CA VAL A 119 -12.29 4.82 -10.18
C VAL A 119 -11.87 3.48 -9.59
N THR A 120 -12.78 2.50 -9.50
CA THR A 120 -12.44 1.16 -8.99
C THR A 120 -11.42 0.46 -9.89
N ARG A 121 -11.53 0.63 -11.22
CA ARG A 121 -10.56 0.08 -12.17
C ARG A 121 -9.19 0.77 -12.07
N LEU A 122 -9.15 2.08 -11.86
CA LEU A 122 -7.90 2.83 -11.68
C LEU A 122 -7.22 2.43 -10.38
N VAL A 123 -7.97 2.32 -9.28
CA VAL A 123 -7.45 1.78 -8.01
C VAL A 123 -6.89 0.37 -8.24
N LEU A 124 -7.63 -0.52 -8.90
CA LEU A 124 -7.18 -1.89 -9.19
C LEU A 124 -5.90 -1.91 -10.02
N TRP A 125 -5.78 -1.06 -11.05
CA TRP A 125 -4.56 -0.93 -11.85
C TRP A 125 -3.38 -0.42 -11.04
N VAL A 126 -3.58 0.57 -10.17
CA VAL A 126 -2.54 1.04 -9.24
C VAL A 126 -2.09 -0.09 -8.33
N VAL A 127 -3.03 -0.90 -7.82
CA VAL A 127 -2.70 -2.08 -7.00
C VAL A 127 -1.89 -3.11 -7.79
N ILE A 128 -2.32 -3.46 -9.01
CA ILE A 128 -1.64 -4.46 -9.85
C ILE A 128 -0.25 -3.96 -10.25
N PHE A 129 -0.14 -2.70 -10.66
CA PHE A 129 1.14 -2.09 -11.02
C PHE A 129 2.09 -2.05 -9.82
N HIS A 130 1.58 -1.64 -8.65
CA HIS A 130 2.35 -1.68 -7.41
C HIS A 130 2.82 -3.11 -7.09
N ALA A 131 1.96 -4.12 -7.27
CA ALA A 131 2.29 -5.53 -7.03
C ALA A 131 3.28 -6.14 -8.03
N VAL A 132 3.36 -5.63 -9.25
CA VAL A 132 4.29 -6.11 -10.29
C VAL A 132 5.64 -5.38 -10.21
N CYS A 133 5.64 -4.11 -9.79
CA CYS A 133 6.83 -3.27 -9.74
C CYS A 133 7.61 -3.35 -8.42
N TRP A 134 6.95 -3.73 -7.33
CA TRP A 134 7.59 -4.06 -6.05
C TRP A 134 7.96 -5.54 -5.99
#